data_AF-A0A8J4DTR6-F1
#
_entry.id   AF-A0A8J4DTR6-F1
#
_cell.length_a   1.000
_cell.length_b   1.000
_cell.length_c   1.000
_cell.angle_alpha   90.00
_cell.angle_beta   90.00
_cell.angle_gamma   90.00
#
_symmetry.space_group_name_H-M   'P 1'
#
loop_
_entity.id
_entity.type
_entity.pdbx_description
1 polymer ?
#
loop_
_entity_poly.entity_id
_entity_poly.type
_entity_poly.pdbx_seq_one_letter_code
_entity_poly.pdbx_strand_id
1 'polypeptide(L)'
;MRRLHTLIRELPGTSRLAVAVRGGVVHDGWDVHAYLLAAVVNAVQANTHALVQVNSRRRIPPPNLVPLPGQPRRTGRTVRVADLPGARPSPG
;
A
#
# COMPACT_ATOMS: atom_id res chain seq x y z
N MET A 1 37.88 -3.81 0.66
CA MET A 1 36.41 -3.81 0.90
C MET A 1 35.53 -3.39 -0.30
N ARG A 2 36.04 -3.07 -1.50
CA ARG A 2 35.18 -2.64 -2.63
C ARG A 2 34.31 -3.75 -3.26
N ARG A 3 34.75 -5.01 -3.25
CA ARG A 3 34.07 -6.12 -3.96
C ARG A 3 32.73 -6.54 -3.36
N LEU A 4 32.58 -6.48 -2.04
CA LEU A 4 31.34 -6.87 -1.36
C LEU A 4 30.19 -5.89 -1.67
N HIS A 5 30.51 -4.60 -1.76
CA HIS A 5 29.54 -3.56 -2.09
C HIS A 5 29.03 -3.67 -3.53
N THR A 6 29.90 -4.03 -4.48
CA THR A 6 29.50 -4.31 -5.86
C THR A 6 28.58 -5.53 -5.93
N LEU A 7 28.90 -6.59 -5.19
CA LEU A 7 28.08 -7.81 -5.16
C LEU A 7 26.67 -7.53 -4.61
N ILE A 8 26.55 -6.71 -3.57
CA ILE A 8 25.24 -6.29 -3.01
C ILE A 8 24.45 -5.44 -4.01
N ARG A 9 25.11 -4.59 -4.81
CA ARG A 9 24.46 -3.75 -5.84
C ARG A 9 23.95 -4.55 -7.04
N GLU A 10 24.69 -5.57 -7.46
CA GLU A 10 24.36 -6.41 -8.62
C GLU A 10 23.44 -7.59 -8.24
N LEU A 11 23.14 -7.77 -6.95
CA LEU A 11 22.32 -8.89 -6.50
C LEU A 11 20.87 -8.69 -6.99
N PRO A 12 20.25 -9.72 -7.61
CA PRO A 12 18.85 -9.66 -7.99
C PRO A 12 17.96 -9.29 -6.80
N GLY A 13 16.97 -8.43 -7.02
CA GLY A 13 16.07 -7.95 -5.97
C GLY A 13 15.29 -9.06 -5.25
N THR A 14 15.20 -10.24 -5.87
CA THR A 14 14.58 -11.48 -5.37
C THR A 14 15.56 -12.43 -4.67
N SER A 15 16.84 -12.09 -4.60
CA SER A 15 17.83 -12.92 -3.91
C SER A 15 17.51 -13.07 -2.42
N ARG A 16 17.83 -14.22 -1.83
CA ARG A 16 17.60 -14.49 -0.40
C ARG A 16 18.21 -13.44 0.53
N LEU A 17 19.35 -12.85 0.16
CA LEU A 17 19.98 -11.78 0.91
C LEU A 17 19.19 -10.48 0.82
N ALA A 18 18.71 -10.11 -0.37
CA ALA A 18 17.85 -8.93 -0.56
C ALA A 18 16.52 -9.09 0.21
N VAL A 19 15.94 -10.28 0.23
CA VAL A 19 14.73 -10.61 1.01
C VAL A 19 14.99 -10.49 2.52
N ALA A 20 16.11 -11.03 3.00
CA ALA A 20 16.49 -10.93 4.42
C ALA A 20 16.68 -9.48 4.87
N VAL A 21 17.34 -8.65 4.06
CA VAL A 21 17.52 -7.20 4.35
C VAL A 21 16.20 -6.44 4.35
N ARG A 22 15.23 -6.85 3.52
CA ARG A 22 13.96 -6.12 3.34
C ARG A 22 12.90 -6.42 4.40
N GLY A 23 13.14 -7.39 5.29
CA GLY A 23 12.20 -7.75 6.36
C GLY A 23 11.82 -9.24 6.40
N GLY A 24 12.52 -10.10 5.65
CA GLY A 24 12.36 -11.55 5.72
C GLY A 24 11.38 -12.13 4.70
N VAL A 25 11.00 -13.39 4.91
CA VAL A 25 10.31 -14.26 3.92
C VAL A 25 8.99 -13.72 3.37
N VAL A 26 8.36 -12.76 4.05
CA VAL A 26 7.14 -12.10 3.55
C VAL A 26 7.39 -11.27 2.28
N HIS A 27 8.65 -10.90 2.02
CA HIS A 27 9.10 -10.21 0.81
C HIS A 27 9.58 -11.17 -0.29
N ASP A 28 9.56 -12.48 -0.05
CA ASP A 28 9.99 -13.46 -1.04
C ASP A 28 9.04 -13.46 -2.25
N GLY A 29 9.60 -13.54 -3.46
CA GLY A 29 8.84 -13.42 -4.72
C GLY A 29 8.31 -12.01 -5.05
N TRP A 30 8.51 -11.01 -4.18
CA TRP A 30 8.10 -9.62 -4.44
C TRP A 30 9.24 -8.81 -5.06
N ASP A 31 9.29 -8.80 -6.38
CA ASP A 31 10.15 -7.88 -7.13
C ASP A 31 9.52 -6.48 -7.27
N VAL A 32 10.26 -5.54 -7.84
CA VAL A 32 9.80 -4.16 -8.03
C VAL A 32 8.52 -4.11 -8.85
N HIS A 33 8.40 -4.93 -9.88
CA HIS A 33 7.22 -4.96 -10.74
C HIS A 33 5.98 -5.46 -9.99
N ALA A 34 6.11 -6.50 -9.15
CA ALA A 34 5.05 -7.01 -8.31
C ALA A 34 4.55 -5.94 -7.32
N TYR A 35 5.46 -5.21 -6.67
CA TYR A 35 5.09 -4.09 -5.79
C TYR A 35 4.32 -2.99 -6.52
N LEU A 36 4.83 -2.57 -7.69
CA LEU A 36 4.21 -1.51 -8.48
C LEU A 36 2.84 -1.93 -9.00
N LEU A 37 2.72 -3.16 -9.51
CA LEU A 37 1.46 -3.68 -10.01
C LEU A 37 0.40 -3.76 -8.90
N ALA A 38 0.77 -4.30 -7.74
CA ALA A 38 -0.13 -4.35 -6.59
C ALA A 38 -0.57 -2.94 -6.15
N ALA A 39 0.35 -1.98 -6.14
CA ALA A 39 0.03 -0.59 -5.80
C ALA A 39 -0.95 0.05 -6.80
N VAL A 40 -0.75 -0.15 -8.11
CA VAL A 40 -1.66 0.36 -9.16
C VAL A 40 -3.04 -0.28 -9.03
N VAL A 41 -3.10 -1.61 -8.89
CA VAL A 41 -4.37 -2.33 -8.71
C VAL A 41 -5.12 -1.81 -7.48
N ASN A 42 -4.42 -1.63 -6.37
CA ASN A 42 -5.01 -1.11 -5.14
C ASN A 42 -5.49 0.33 -5.28
N ALA A 43 -4.76 1.18 -5.99
CA ALA A 43 -5.15 2.57 -6.26
C ALA A 43 -6.44 2.64 -7.10
N VAL A 44 -6.53 1.81 -8.15
CA VAL A 44 -7.75 1.72 -8.98
C VAL A 44 -8.94 1.27 -8.14
N GLN A 45 -8.80 0.19 -7.37
CA GLN A 45 -9.89 -0.31 -6.51
C GLN A 45 -10.36 0.75 -5.50
N ALA A 46 -9.42 1.44 -4.85
CA ALA A 46 -9.74 2.50 -3.90
C ALA A 46 -10.45 3.68 -4.58
N ASN A 47 -10.00 4.09 -5.75
CA ASN A 47 -10.62 5.17 -6.51
C ASN A 47 -12.05 4.81 -6.96
N THR A 48 -12.24 3.60 -7.48
CA THR A 48 -13.56 3.10 -7.86
C THR A 48 -14.49 3.04 -6.66
N HIS A 49 -14.03 2.54 -5.51
CA HIS A 49 -14.84 2.55 -4.28
C HIS A 49 -15.23 3.96 -3.85
N ALA A 50 -14.29 4.91 -3.87
CA ALA A 50 -14.57 6.30 -3.54
C ALA A 50 -15.64 6.90 -4.47
N LEU A 51 -15.52 6.68 -5.78
CA LEU A 51 -16.49 7.16 -6.77
C LEU A 51 -17.88 6.55 -6.52
N VAL A 52 -17.96 5.23 -6.32
CA VAL A 52 -19.23 4.53 -6.07
C VAL A 52 -19.84 4.99 -4.74
N GLN A 53 -19.03 5.17 -3.70
CA GLN A 53 -19.50 5.61 -2.38
C GLN A 53 -20.07 7.03 -2.42
N VAL A 54 -19.45 7.95 -3.16
CA VAL A 54 -19.95 9.33 -3.33
C VAL A 54 -21.30 9.35 -4.05
N ASN A 55 -21.49 8.44 -5.01
CA ASN A 55 -22.74 8.34 -5.77
C ASN A 55 -23.79 7.42 -5.13
N SER A 56 -23.50 6.81 -3.98
CA SER A 56 -24.39 5.90 -3.28
C SER A 56 -25.00 6.57 -2.05
N ARG A 57 -26.32 6.40 -1.90
CA ARG A 57 -27.04 6.79 -0.67
C ARG A 57 -26.78 5.83 0.50
N ARG A 58 -26.19 4.66 0.23
CA ARG A 58 -25.87 3.63 1.21
C ARG A 58 -24.35 3.47 1.35
N ARG A 59 -23.91 3.07 2.54
CA ARG A 59 -22.49 2.75 2.77
C ARG A 59 -22.13 1.45 2.04
N ILE A 60 -21.13 1.55 1.17
CA ILE A 60 -20.60 0.43 0.39
C ILE A 60 -19.41 -0.16 1.15
N PRO A 61 -19.31 -1.50 1.28
CA PRO A 61 -18.18 -2.13 1.93
C PRO A 61 -16.87 -1.78 1.20
N PRO A 62 -15.76 -1.63 1.94
CA PRO A 62 -14.46 -1.32 1.34
C PRO A 62 -13.98 -2.47 0.44
N PRO A 63 -13.18 -2.18 -0.60
CA PRO A 63 -12.65 -3.19 -1.49
C PRO A 63 -11.60 -4.05 -0.78
N ASN A 64 -11.45 -5.30 -1.24
CA ASN A 64 -10.42 -6.20 -0.75
C ASN A 64 -9.11 -5.97 -1.52
N LEU A 65 -8.27 -5.09 -0.98
CA LEU A 65 -6.99 -4.73 -1.59
C LEU A 65 -6.03 -5.93 -1.65
N VAL A 66 -5.21 -5.96 -2.70
CA VAL A 66 -4.06 -6.87 -2.84
C VAL A 66 -3.12 -6.65 -1.65
N PRO A 67 -2.71 -7.71 -0.93
CA PRO A 67 -1.82 -7.58 0.22
C PRO A 67 -0.43 -7.11 -0.24
N LEU A 68 0.14 -6.12 0.46
CA LEU A 68 1.54 -5.71 0.29
C LEU A 68 2.36 -6.20 1.49
N PRO A 69 3.55 -6.80 1.26
CA PRO A 69 4.44 -7.18 2.35
C PRO A 69 4.83 -5.99 3.23
N GLY A 70 4.82 -6.19 4.54
CA GLY A 70 5.15 -5.15 5.52
C GLY A 70 4.03 -4.11 5.73
N GLN A 71 2.94 -4.15 4.96
CA GLN A 71 1.82 -3.25 5.18
C GLN A 71 0.78 -3.92 6.08
N PRO A 72 0.47 -3.36 7.27
CA PRO A 72 -0.61 -3.89 8.09
C PRO A 72 -1.91 -3.79 7.31
N ARG A 73 -2.71 -4.87 7.33
CA ARG A 73 -4.04 -4.89 6.72
C ARG A 73 -4.83 -3.73 7.32
N ARG A 74 -5.09 -2.69 6.52
CA ARG A 74 -5.83 -1.51 6.96
C ARG A 74 -7.27 -1.94 7.28
N THR A 75 -7.53 -2.23 8.55
CA THR A 75 -8.88 -2.24 9.10
C THR A 75 -9.43 -0.83 8.96
N GLY A 76 -10.49 -0.69 8.16
CA GLY A 76 -10.99 0.61 7.68
C GLY A 76 -11.35 1.56 8.83
N ARG A 77 -10.42 2.45 9.20
CA ARG A 77 -10.73 3.57 10.07
C ARG A 77 -11.38 4.66 9.24
N THR A 78 -12.70 4.72 9.28
CA THR A 78 -13.46 5.87 8.78
C THR A 78 -13.08 7.09 9.62
N VAL A 79 -12.39 8.06 9.01
CA VAL A 79 -12.14 9.38 9.62
C VAL A 79 -13.21 10.30 9.06
N ARG A 80 -14.01 10.96 9.92
CA ARG A 80 -14.93 11.99 9.43
C ARG A 80 -14.12 13.23 9.12
N VAL A 81 -14.54 13.99 8.12
CA VAL A 81 -13.89 15.26 7.76
C VAL A 81 -13.88 16.24 8.96
N ALA A 82 -14.89 16.17 9.83
CA ALA A 82 -14.94 16.91 11.09
C ALA A 82 -13.82 16.54 12.09
N ASP A 83 -13.23 15.34 11.97
CA ASP A 83 -12.17 14.85 12.83
C ASP A 83 -10.77 15.26 12.32
N LEU A 84 -10.68 15.97 11.18
CA LEU A 84 -9.42 16.46 10.64
C LEU A 84 -8.99 17.75 11.35
N PRO A 85 -7.74 17.85 11.84
CA PRO A 85 -7.25 19.08 12.44
C PRO A 85 -7.28 20.21 11.42
N GLY A 86 -8.11 21.22 11.68
CA GLY A 86 -8.30 22.39 10.79
C GLY A 86 -9.68 22.50 10.13
N ALA A 87 -10.58 21.53 10.31
CA ALA A 87 -11.96 21.66 9.86
C ALA A 87 -12.70 22.76 10.64
N ARG A 88 -12.83 23.95 10.06
CA ARG A 88 -13.67 25.01 10.62
C ARG A 88 -15.14 24.74 10.23
N PRO A 89 -16.10 24.77 11.17
CA PRO A 89 -17.51 24.78 10.81
C PRO A 89 -17.80 26.06 10.02
N SER A 90 -18.40 25.92 8.84
CA SER A 90 -18.93 27.05 8.07
C SER A 90 -20.09 27.66 8.87
N PRO A 91 -20.10 28.99 9.10
CA PRO A 91 -21.25 29.64 9.71
C PRO A 91 -22.40 29.63 8.70
N GLY A 92 -23.59 29.26 9.18
CA GLY A 92 -24.87 29.48 8.51
C GLY A 92 -25.50 30.78 8.98
#